data_AF-A0A9J5YEF9-F1
#
_entry.id   AF-A0A9J5YEF9-F1
#
_cell.length_a   1.000
_cell.length_b   1.000
_cell.length_c   1.000
_cell.angle_alpha   90.00
_cell.angle_beta   90.00
_cell.angle_gamma   90.00
#
_symmetry.space_group_name_H-M   'P 1'
#
loop_
_entity.id
_entity.type
_entity.pdbx_description
1 polymer ?
#
loop_
_entity_poly.entity_id
_entity_poly.type
_entity_poly.pdbx_seq_one_letter_code
_entity_poly.pdbx_strand_id
1 'polypeptide(L)'
;MPWLKNLIKISKTISNQSSSYNKSITPLASPLLTQFLQFTKQYSTNHHHHDVVGLEATKSDQKPRIVVLGSGWAGCRLMKDIDTNIYDVVCVSPRNHMVFTPLLASTCVGTLEFRSVAEPIGRIQPAVSTQPTSFFFLANCNAIDFDNHMIQCQTVTEGVETLEPWNFNVSYDKLVIASGAHALTFGIKGVNEHATFLREVHHAQEIRRKLLLNLMLSDVPGICCFRYNVMITELHLLY
;
A
#
# COMPACT_ATOMS: atom_id res chain seq x y z
N MET A 1 58.92 5.68 19.30
CA MET A 1 58.85 4.36 19.96
C MET A 1 58.71 3.28 18.87
N PRO A 2 59.59 2.27 18.85
CA PRO A 2 59.66 1.23 17.84
C PRO A 2 58.77 0.00 18.19
N TRP A 3 58.67 -0.94 17.23
CA TRP A 3 58.51 -2.40 17.44
C TRP A 3 57.05 -2.91 17.65
N LEU A 4 56.49 -3.93 16.99
CA LEU A 4 57.04 -5.07 16.26
C LEU A 4 55.98 -5.79 15.38
N LYS A 5 56.40 -6.13 14.15
CA LYS A 5 56.26 -7.37 13.33
C LYS A 5 55.22 -8.46 13.66
N ASN A 6 54.93 -9.24 12.59
CA ASN A 6 54.28 -10.56 12.46
C ASN A 6 52.77 -10.46 12.17
N LEU A 7 52.22 -10.91 11.03
CA LEU A 7 52.55 -12.07 10.19
C LEU A 7 52.26 -11.83 8.70
N ILE A 8 53.32 -11.90 7.90
CA ILE A 8 53.32 -12.30 6.49
C ILE A 8 53.18 -13.84 6.47
N LYS A 9 52.26 -14.41 5.70
CA LYS A 9 52.59 -15.15 4.45
C LYS A 9 51.37 -15.87 3.87
N ILE A 10 50.99 -15.35 2.71
CA ILE A 10 50.17 -15.99 1.68
C ILE A 10 50.98 -17.12 1.01
N SER A 11 50.24 -18.18 0.65
CA SER A 11 50.49 -19.20 -0.39
C SER A 11 51.81 -19.95 -0.42
N LYS A 12 51.72 -21.29 -0.41
CA LYS A 12 52.49 -22.11 -1.33
C LYS A 12 51.58 -23.13 -2.01
N THR A 13 51.67 -23.07 -3.31
CA THR A 13 51.04 -23.82 -4.40
C THR A 13 51.58 -25.27 -4.47
N ILE A 14 50.89 -26.11 -5.26
CA ILE A 14 51.39 -27.24 -6.07
C ILE A 14 51.07 -28.68 -5.57
N SER A 15 50.05 -29.22 -6.24
CA SER A 15 49.95 -30.50 -6.98
C SER A 15 50.04 -31.88 -6.29
N ASN A 16 48.93 -32.62 -6.49
CA ASN A 16 48.76 -33.98 -7.01
C ASN A 16 49.44 -35.22 -6.37
N GLN A 17 48.55 -36.20 -6.15
CA GLN A 17 48.73 -37.67 -6.15
C GLN A 17 49.48 -38.22 -4.92
N SER A 18 49.07 -39.31 -4.23
CA SER A 18 48.21 -40.46 -4.54
C SER A 18 47.92 -41.25 -3.24
N SER A 19 46.98 -42.21 -3.35
CA SER A 19 46.76 -43.41 -2.52
C SER A 19 46.11 -43.29 -1.13
N SER A 20 44.80 -43.58 -1.12
CA SER A 20 44.08 -44.59 -0.32
C SER A 20 44.64 -45.01 1.05
N TYR A 21 43.93 -44.65 2.13
CA TYR A 21 43.75 -45.51 3.30
C TYR A 21 42.40 -45.23 3.99
N ASN A 22 41.52 -46.24 3.98
CA ASN A 22 40.25 -46.26 4.70
C ASN A 22 40.48 -46.31 6.22
N LYS A 23 39.81 -45.45 6.98
CA LYS A 23 39.33 -45.76 8.35
C LYS A 23 38.00 -45.04 8.61
N SER A 24 36.99 -45.86 8.85
CA SER A 24 35.63 -45.52 9.30
C SER A 24 35.64 -44.91 10.69
N ILE A 25 35.10 -43.70 10.85
CA ILE A 25 34.64 -43.15 12.13
C ILE A 25 33.30 -42.44 11.89
N THR A 26 32.25 -43.00 12.48
CA THR A 26 30.89 -42.45 12.59
C THR A 26 30.86 -41.25 13.55
N PRO A 27 30.15 -40.15 13.26
CA PRO A 27 29.71 -39.23 14.30
C PRO A 27 28.23 -39.46 14.65
N LEU A 28 27.95 -39.63 15.95
CA LEU A 28 26.63 -39.62 16.55
C LEU A 28 25.86 -38.36 16.12
N ALA A 29 24.77 -38.53 15.37
CA ALA A 29 23.82 -37.47 15.09
C ALA A 29 22.91 -37.27 16.32
N SER A 30 22.88 -36.05 16.86
CA SER A 30 21.91 -35.63 17.87
C SER A 30 20.53 -35.44 17.22
N PRO A 31 19.42 -35.86 17.87
CA PRO A 31 18.09 -35.90 17.25
C PRO A 31 17.48 -34.50 16.98
N LEU A 32 18.03 -33.45 17.60
CA LEU A 32 17.57 -32.06 17.46
C LEU A 32 17.96 -31.41 16.13
N LEU A 33 19.08 -31.80 15.53
CA LEU A 33 19.53 -31.23 14.25
C LEU A 33 18.80 -31.84 13.05
N THR A 34 18.38 -33.10 13.19
CA THR A 34 17.62 -33.82 12.15
C THR A 34 16.19 -33.30 12.03
N GLN A 35 15.58 -32.85 13.13
CA GLN A 35 14.24 -32.23 13.10
C GLN A 35 14.25 -30.86 12.39
N PHE A 36 15.31 -30.06 12.56
CA PHE A 36 15.44 -28.76 11.88
C PHE A 36 15.65 -28.90 10.36
N LEU A 37 16.39 -29.92 9.94
CA LEU A 37 16.59 -30.21 8.51
C LEU A 37 15.39 -30.91 7.87
N GLN A 38 14.56 -31.62 8.63
CA GLN A 38 13.29 -32.17 8.13
C GLN A 38 12.20 -31.09 7.99
N PHE A 39 12.18 -30.08 8.85
CA PHE A 39 11.24 -28.95 8.74
C PHE A 39 11.49 -28.11 7.46
N THR A 40 12.75 -27.96 7.06
CA THR A 40 13.11 -27.20 5.84
C THR A 40 12.95 -28.01 4.55
N LYS A 41 12.85 -29.34 4.62
CA LYS A 41 12.76 -30.21 3.43
C LYS A 41 11.33 -30.61 3.03
N GLN A 42 10.32 -30.19 3.80
CA GLN A 42 8.91 -30.36 3.45
C GLN A 42 8.34 -29.22 2.58
N TYR A 43 9.16 -28.22 2.24
CA TYR A 43 8.81 -27.09 1.38
C TYR A 43 9.51 -27.17 0.01
N SER A 44 9.48 -28.34 -0.62
CA SER A 44 9.80 -28.42 -2.06
C SER A 44 9.36 -29.76 -2.58
N THR A 45 8.15 -29.76 -3.13
CA THR A 45 7.75 -30.43 -4.37
C THR A 45 6.23 -30.39 -4.41
N ASN A 46 5.66 -29.36 -5.03
CA ASN A 46 4.43 -29.49 -5.82
C ASN A 46 4.26 -28.26 -6.72
N HIS A 47 3.74 -28.53 -7.90
CA HIS A 47 3.76 -27.72 -9.12
C HIS A 47 3.15 -26.31 -8.99
N HIS A 48 3.64 -25.40 -9.84
CA HIS A 48 3.13 -24.03 -10.05
C HIS A 48 1.61 -23.98 -10.32
N HIS A 49 0.82 -23.83 -9.27
CA HIS A 49 -0.37 -22.98 -9.28
C HIS A 49 0.00 -21.75 -8.45
N HIS A 50 -0.16 -20.55 -9.02
CA HIS A 50 -0.22 -19.35 -8.20
C HIS A 50 -1.51 -19.45 -7.38
N ASP A 51 -1.44 -20.06 -6.20
CA ASP A 51 -2.50 -19.98 -5.20
C ASP A 51 -2.56 -18.51 -4.77
N VAL A 52 -3.46 -17.76 -5.39
CA VAL A 52 -3.68 -16.36 -5.04
C VAL A 52 -4.29 -16.34 -3.65
N VAL A 53 -3.45 -16.14 -2.63
CA VAL A 53 -3.84 -15.96 -1.23
C VAL A 53 -4.91 -14.87 -1.17
N GLY A 54 -6.07 -15.18 -0.61
CA GLY A 54 -7.23 -14.30 -0.71
C GLY A 54 -8.38 -14.74 0.19
N LEU A 55 -9.44 -13.93 0.23
CA LEU A 55 -10.68 -14.34 0.89
C LEU A 55 -11.48 -15.23 -0.06
N GLU A 56 -11.61 -16.50 0.31
CA GLU A 56 -12.42 -17.48 -0.40
C GLU A 56 -13.92 -17.15 -0.35
N ALA A 57 -14.69 -17.87 -1.15
CA ALA A 57 -16.14 -17.81 -1.16
C ALA A 57 -16.70 -18.12 0.24
N THR A 58 -17.78 -17.43 0.60
CA THR A 58 -18.48 -17.64 1.86
C THR A 58 -19.14 -19.03 1.88
N LYS A 59 -19.11 -19.68 3.04
CA LYS A 59 -19.80 -20.96 3.24
C LYS A 59 -21.27 -20.73 3.57
N SER A 60 -22.11 -21.73 3.35
CA SER A 60 -23.57 -21.62 3.57
C SER A 60 -23.97 -21.37 5.03
N ASP A 61 -23.10 -21.67 5.99
CA ASP A 61 -23.28 -21.44 7.43
C ASP A 61 -22.78 -20.07 7.90
N GLN A 62 -22.18 -19.28 7.01
CA GLN A 62 -21.62 -17.96 7.30
C GLN A 62 -22.56 -16.84 6.87
N LYS A 63 -22.34 -15.65 7.41
CA LYS A 63 -23.06 -14.46 6.94
C LYS A 63 -22.63 -14.15 5.50
N PRO A 64 -23.55 -13.70 4.64
CA PRO A 64 -23.19 -13.20 3.32
C PRO A 64 -22.21 -12.02 3.42
N ARG A 65 -21.18 -12.01 2.58
CA ARG A 65 -20.15 -10.98 2.52
C ARG A 65 -20.52 -9.89 1.52
N ILE A 66 -20.51 -8.65 2.01
CA ILE A 66 -20.63 -7.45 1.19
C ILE A 66 -19.24 -6.83 1.04
N VAL A 67 -18.77 -6.77 -0.20
CA VAL A 67 -17.52 -6.09 -0.54
C VAL A 67 -17.82 -4.69 -1.08
N VAL A 68 -17.24 -3.69 -0.43
CA VAL A 68 -17.37 -2.27 -0.79
C VAL A 68 -16.05 -1.79 -1.36
N LEU A 69 -16.05 -1.40 -2.64
CA LEU A 69 -14.92 -0.77 -3.29
C LEU A 69 -14.98 0.74 -3.08
N GLY A 70 -14.03 1.28 -2.34
CA GLY A 70 -13.87 2.72 -2.12
C GLY A 70 -14.38 3.22 -0.77
N SER A 71 -13.59 4.11 -0.18
CA SER A 71 -13.85 4.79 1.11
C SER A 71 -14.43 6.20 0.94
N GLY A 72 -15.13 6.46 -0.17
CA GLY A 72 -15.76 7.76 -0.44
C GLY A 72 -17.11 7.94 0.25
N TRP A 73 -17.82 9.01 -0.09
CA TRP A 73 -19.14 9.33 0.44
C TRP A 73 -20.15 8.18 0.35
N ALA A 74 -20.29 7.59 -0.84
CA ALA A 74 -21.27 6.52 -1.07
C ALA A 74 -20.92 5.25 -0.29
N GLY A 75 -19.66 4.79 -0.38
CA GLY A 75 -19.19 3.61 0.34
C GLY A 75 -19.29 3.77 1.84
N CYS A 76 -18.86 4.91 2.39
CA CYS A 76 -18.93 5.18 3.83
C CYS A 76 -20.35 5.34 4.34
N ARG A 77 -21.24 5.98 3.56
CA ARG A 77 -22.65 6.10 3.95
C ARG A 77 -23.31 4.74 4.05
N LEU A 78 -23.07 3.86 3.07
CA LEU A 78 -23.57 2.49 3.09
C LEU A 78 -22.99 1.72 4.27
N MET A 79 -21.67 1.73 4.45
CA MET A 79 -20.99 1.01 5.54
C MET A 79 -21.44 1.48 6.93
N LYS A 80 -21.85 2.75 7.07
CA LYS A 80 -22.35 3.26 8.34
C LYS A 80 -23.72 2.67 8.72
N ASP A 81 -24.59 2.45 7.74
CA ASP A 81 -25.98 2.02 7.97
C ASP A 81 -26.18 0.51 7.82
N ILE A 82 -25.17 -0.22 7.34
CA ILE A 82 -25.24 -1.67 7.13
C ILE A 82 -25.32 -2.43 8.47
N ASP A 83 -26.22 -3.41 8.54
CA ASP A 83 -26.33 -4.27 9.72
C ASP A 83 -25.30 -5.41 9.67
N THR A 84 -24.31 -5.31 10.56
CA THR A 84 -23.21 -6.27 10.67
C THR A 84 -23.61 -7.56 11.40
N ASN A 85 -24.84 -7.65 11.92
CA ASN A 85 -25.40 -8.90 12.43
C ASN A 85 -25.83 -9.83 11.29
N ILE A 86 -26.19 -9.26 10.13
CA ILE A 86 -26.71 -9.99 8.97
C ILE A 86 -25.63 -10.18 7.90
N TYR A 87 -24.74 -9.19 7.73
CA TYR A 87 -23.70 -9.20 6.71
C TYR A 87 -22.30 -9.05 7.30
N ASP A 88 -21.32 -9.73 6.70
CA ASP A 88 -19.91 -9.44 6.91
C ASP A 88 -19.45 -8.38 5.91
N VAL A 89 -18.76 -7.34 6.40
CA VAL A 89 -18.39 -6.17 5.58
C VAL A 89 -16.90 -6.20 5.30
N VAL A 90 -16.55 -6.15 4.02
CA VAL A 90 -15.17 -6.00 3.57
C VAL A 90 -15.05 -4.72 2.77
N CYS A 91 -14.21 -3.79 3.23
CA CYS A 91 -13.93 -2.55 2.52
C CYS A 91 -12.55 -2.64 1.87
N VAL A 92 -12.49 -2.40 0.56
CA VAL A 92 -11.24 -2.31 -0.20
C VAL A 92 -11.08 -0.88 -0.69
N SER A 93 -10.02 -0.20 -0.28
CA SER A 93 -9.72 1.16 -0.72
C SER A 93 -8.23 1.45 -0.60
N PRO A 94 -7.62 2.24 -1.50
CA PRO A 94 -6.24 2.69 -1.34
C PRO A 94 -6.01 3.64 -0.16
N ARG A 95 -7.08 3.98 0.57
CA ARG A 95 -7.08 4.98 1.64
C ARG A 95 -7.98 4.52 2.79
N ASN A 96 -7.52 4.73 4.01
CA ASN A 96 -8.14 4.27 5.26
C ASN A 96 -9.11 5.26 5.91
N HIS A 97 -9.49 6.33 5.22
CA HIS A 97 -10.40 7.36 5.73
C HIS A 97 -11.30 7.90 4.62
N MET A 98 -12.45 8.42 5.05
CA MET A 98 -13.35 9.23 4.25
C MET A 98 -12.90 10.68 4.30
N VAL A 99 -12.97 11.39 3.17
CA VAL A 99 -12.72 12.84 3.11
C VAL A 99 -14.04 13.58 2.91
N PHE A 100 -14.33 14.53 3.79
CA PHE A 100 -15.46 15.45 3.66
C PHE A 100 -15.13 16.54 2.64
N THR A 101 -15.23 16.15 1.36
CA THR A 101 -14.81 16.97 0.21
C THR A 101 -15.35 18.41 0.17
N PRO A 102 -16.56 18.76 0.66
CA PRO A 102 -17.04 20.15 0.67
C PRO A 102 -16.18 21.11 1.50
N LEU A 103 -15.49 20.62 2.53
CA LEU A 103 -14.64 21.44 3.41
C LEU A 103 -13.16 21.38 3.04
N LEU A 104 -12.80 20.62 2.01
CA LEU A 104 -11.40 20.40 1.65
C LEU A 104 -10.71 21.71 1.22
N ALA A 105 -11.41 22.58 0.49
CA ALA A 105 -10.89 23.89 0.10
C ALA A 105 -10.54 24.79 1.30
N SER A 106 -11.33 24.73 2.38
CA SER A 106 -11.07 25.49 3.62
C SER A 106 -9.79 25.04 4.33
N THR A 107 -9.35 23.80 4.10
CA THR A 107 -8.07 23.31 4.66
C THR A 107 -6.85 23.82 3.90
N CYS A 108 -6.96 24.12 2.60
CA CYS A 108 -5.87 24.71 1.81
C CYS A 108 -5.40 26.04 2.41
N VAL A 109 -6.37 26.91 2.75
CA VAL A 109 -6.10 28.23 3.33
C VAL A 109 -5.89 28.19 4.84
N GLY A 110 -6.17 27.06 5.50
CA GLY A 110 -5.93 26.84 6.93
C GLY A 110 -7.03 27.37 7.85
N THR A 111 -8.22 27.63 7.30
CA THR A 111 -9.43 27.90 8.11
C THR A 111 -9.80 26.67 8.93
N LEU A 112 -9.57 25.47 8.38
CA LEU A 112 -9.77 24.20 9.05
C LEU A 112 -8.48 23.38 9.06
N GLU A 113 -8.32 22.56 10.09
CA GLU A 113 -7.25 21.57 10.12
C GLU A 113 -7.55 20.42 9.14
N PHE A 114 -6.52 19.85 8.53
CA PHE A 114 -6.62 18.68 7.65
C PHE A 114 -7.32 17.49 8.30
N ARG A 115 -7.12 17.29 9.61
CA ARG A 115 -7.74 16.20 10.36
C ARG A 115 -9.24 16.40 10.56
N SER A 116 -9.73 17.65 10.58
CA SER A 116 -11.15 17.96 10.79
C SER A 116 -12.04 17.58 9.61
N VAL A 117 -11.45 17.28 8.45
CA VAL A 117 -12.18 16.89 7.23
C VAL A 117 -11.98 15.42 6.86
N ALA A 118 -11.32 14.63 7.72
CA ALA A 118 -10.98 13.24 7.47
C ALA A 118 -11.50 12.33 8.59
N GLU A 119 -12.29 11.32 8.23
CA GLU A 119 -12.84 10.35 9.19
C GLU A 119 -12.34 8.93 8.91
N PRO A 120 -11.62 8.27 9.83
CA PRO A 120 -11.13 6.91 9.65
C PRO A 120 -12.26 5.90 9.43
N ILE A 121 -12.05 4.94 8.54
CA ILE A 121 -13.07 3.92 8.20
C ILE A 121 -13.44 3.06 9.41
N GLY A 122 -12.46 2.72 10.27
CA GLY A 122 -12.73 2.00 11.51
C GLY A 122 -13.61 2.74 12.51
N ARG A 123 -13.74 4.08 12.40
CA ARG A 123 -14.72 4.85 13.19
C ARG A 123 -16.11 4.84 12.55
N ILE A 124 -16.17 4.84 11.22
CA ILE A 124 -17.43 4.82 10.46
C ILE A 124 -18.13 3.47 10.58
N GLN A 125 -17.37 2.38 10.48
CA GLN A 125 -17.86 1.01 10.67
C GLN A 125 -16.89 0.24 11.58
N PRO A 126 -17.11 0.24 12.91
CA PRO A 126 -16.23 -0.44 13.86
C PRO A 126 -16.07 -1.95 13.62
N ALA A 127 -17.05 -2.60 12.98
CA ALA A 127 -16.99 -4.04 12.70
C ALA A 127 -15.77 -4.44 11.88
N VAL A 128 -15.26 -3.58 10.98
CA VAL A 128 -14.05 -3.89 10.18
C VAL A 128 -12.78 -4.02 11.02
N SER A 129 -12.83 -3.64 12.30
CA SER A 129 -11.71 -3.75 13.26
C SER A 129 -12.05 -4.64 14.45
N THR A 130 -13.32 -4.81 14.81
CA THR A 130 -13.74 -5.58 15.99
C THR A 130 -14.27 -6.97 15.67
N GLN A 131 -14.82 -7.20 14.48
CA GLN A 131 -15.37 -8.50 14.09
C GLN A 131 -14.33 -9.31 13.32
N PRO A 132 -14.25 -10.64 13.55
CA PRO A 132 -13.21 -11.49 12.95
C PRO A 132 -13.41 -11.74 11.44
N THR A 133 -14.59 -11.47 10.91
CA THR A 133 -15.01 -11.76 9.54
C THR A 133 -15.19 -10.52 8.66
N SER A 134 -15.08 -9.33 9.27
CA SER A 134 -15.15 -8.04 8.57
C SER A 134 -13.77 -7.42 8.50
N PHE A 135 -13.41 -6.86 7.35
CA PHE A 135 -12.04 -6.43 7.08
C PHE A 135 -11.98 -5.08 6.36
N PHE A 136 -10.90 -4.34 6.61
CA PHE A 136 -10.48 -3.22 5.77
C PHE A 136 -9.14 -3.58 5.10
N PHE A 137 -9.12 -3.59 3.77
CA PHE A 137 -7.91 -3.79 2.98
C PHE A 137 -7.44 -2.47 2.36
N LEU A 138 -6.21 -2.09 2.69
CA LEU A 138 -5.51 -0.97 2.06
C LEU A 138 -4.94 -1.39 0.71
N ALA A 139 -5.80 -1.36 -0.31
CA ALA A 139 -5.51 -1.92 -1.63
C ALA A 139 -6.30 -1.22 -2.74
N ASN A 140 -5.74 -1.25 -3.95
CA ASN A 140 -6.44 -0.93 -5.18
C ASN A 140 -7.18 -2.17 -5.70
N CYS A 141 -8.33 -1.97 -6.35
CA CYS A 141 -9.01 -3.02 -7.09
C CYS A 141 -8.71 -2.82 -8.59
N ASN A 142 -8.06 -3.79 -9.21
CA ASN A 142 -7.55 -3.66 -10.57
C ASN A 142 -8.50 -4.34 -11.58
N ALA A 143 -9.16 -5.42 -11.17
CA ALA A 143 -10.11 -6.14 -12.01
C ALA A 143 -11.25 -6.75 -11.17
N ILE A 144 -12.39 -6.92 -11.81
CA ILE A 144 -13.59 -7.53 -11.24
C ILE A 144 -13.99 -8.68 -12.16
N ASP A 145 -14.12 -9.87 -11.59
CA ASP A 145 -14.66 -11.06 -12.23
C ASP A 145 -16.12 -11.25 -11.74
N PHE A 146 -17.07 -11.05 -12.66
CA PHE A 146 -18.49 -11.18 -12.37
C PHE A 146 -18.99 -12.63 -12.46
N ASP A 147 -18.33 -13.48 -13.24
CA ASP A 147 -18.73 -14.87 -13.42
C ASP A 147 -18.37 -15.70 -12.19
N ASN A 148 -17.18 -15.46 -11.64
CA ASN A 148 -16.70 -16.15 -10.44
C ASN A 148 -16.97 -15.39 -9.14
N HIS A 149 -17.62 -14.22 -9.20
CA HIS A 149 -17.89 -13.37 -8.04
C HIS A 149 -16.63 -13.04 -7.21
N MET A 150 -15.56 -12.62 -7.89
CA MET A 150 -14.28 -12.28 -7.27
C MET A 150 -13.76 -10.91 -7.73
N ILE A 151 -13.03 -10.24 -6.86
CA ILE A 151 -12.24 -9.05 -7.21
C ILE A 151 -10.75 -9.35 -7.07
N GLN A 152 -9.95 -8.76 -7.96
CA GLN A 152 -8.50 -8.79 -7.90
C GLN A 152 -8.01 -7.48 -7.32
N CYS A 153 -7.26 -7.58 -6.23
CA CYS A 153 -6.76 -6.46 -5.47
C CYS A 153 -5.23 -6.46 -5.43
N GLN A 154 -4.65 -5.27 -5.35
CA GLN A 154 -3.22 -5.05 -5.21
C GLN A 154 -2.98 -4.14 -4.00
N THR A 155 -2.12 -4.56 -3.07
CA THR A 155 -1.82 -3.76 -1.88
C THR A 155 -1.20 -2.42 -2.26
N VAL A 156 -1.53 -1.37 -1.49
CA VAL A 156 -0.86 -0.07 -1.62
C VAL A 156 0.43 -0.11 -0.79
N THR A 157 1.57 0.02 -1.47
CA THR A 157 2.91 0.11 -0.84
C THR A 157 3.58 1.47 -1.03
N GLU A 158 2.84 2.47 -1.50
CA GLU A 158 3.34 3.83 -1.70
C GLU A 158 4.02 4.36 -0.43
N GLY A 159 5.32 4.69 -0.55
CA GLY A 159 6.15 5.18 0.56
C GLY A 159 6.95 4.10 1.31
N VAL A 160 6.86 2.83 0.92
CA VAL A 160 7.64 1.73 1.51
C VAL A 160 8.51 1.08 0.43
N GLU A 161 9.79 1.47 0.35
CA GLU A 161 10.76 0.95 -0.63
C GLU A 161 11.06 -0.55 -0.50
N THR A 162 10.65 -1.16 0.61
CA THR A 162 11.01 -2.54 0.97
C THR A 162 9.94 -3.59 0.65
N LEU A 163 8.76 -3.17 0.16
CA LEU A 163 7.63 -4.08 -0.08
C LEU A 163 7.12 -3.94 -1.52
N GLU A 164 7.32 -5.00 -2.29
CA GLU A 164 6.68 -5.14 -3.60
C GLU A 164 5.15 -5.24 -3.42
N PRO A 165 4.35 -4.61 -4.30
CA PRO A 165 2.90 -4.74 -4.26
C PRO A 165 2.47 -6.20 -4.38
N TRP A 166 1.64 -6.65 -3.46
CA TRP A 166 1.14 -8.02 -3.43
C TRP A 166 -0.28 -8.09 -3.99
N ASN A 167 -0.52 -9.05 -4.88
CA ASN A 167 -1.83 -9.29 -5.48
C ASN A 167 -2.60 -10.37 -4.71
N PHE A 168 -3.86 -10.12 -4.44
CA PHE A 168 -4.74 -11.04 -3.74
C PHE A 168 -6.16 -10.97 -4.29
N ASN A 169 -6.92 -12.04 -4.09
CA ASN A 169 -8.31 -12.12 -4.54
C ASN A 169 -9.26 -12.01 -3.35
N VAL A 170 -10.44 -11.43 -3.58
CA VAL A 170 -11.51 -11.38 -2.58
C VAL A 170 -12.81 -11.81 -3.24
N SER A 171 -13.39 -12.89 -2.74
CA SER A 171 -14.71 -13.36 -3.17
C SER A 171 -15.81 -12.58 -2.47
N TYR A 172 -16.93 -12.33 -3.15
CA TYR A 172 -18.05 -11.53 -2.65
C TYR A 172 -19.40 -12.19 -2.92
N ASP A 173 -20.37 -12.00 -2.02
CA ASP A 173 -21.78 -12.33 -2.28
C ASP A 173 -22.51 -11.13 -2.87
N LYS A 174 -22.13 -9.92 -2.44
CA LYS A 174 -22.62 -8.66 -3.00
C LYS A 174 -21.44 -7.70 -3.16
N LEU A 175 -21.37 -7.09 -4.34
CA LEU A 175 -20.36 -6.09 -4.67
C LEU A 175 -20.99 -4.70 -4.73
N VAL A 176 -20.35 -3.73 -4.08
CA VAL A 176 -20.73 -2.33 -4.12
C VAL A 176 -19.56 -1.54 -4.69
N ILE A 177 -19.78 -0.91 -5.85
CA ILE A 177 -18.76 -0.11 -6.52
C ILE A 177 -18.96 1.36 -6.14
N ALA A 178 -18.08 1.88 -5.28
CA ALA A 178 -18.10 3.24 -4.76
C ALA A 178 -16.71 3.91 -4.84
N SER A 179 -15.94 3.59 -5.88
CA SER A 179 -14.56 4.06 -6.10
C SER A 179 -14.46 5.56 -6.43
N GLY A 180 -15.56 6.20 -6.79
CA GLY A 180 -15.59 7.62 -7.15
C GLY A 180 -15.06 7.85 -8.57
N ALA A 181 -14.42 9.00 -8.79
CA ALA A 181 -13.91 9.40 -10.10
C ALA A 181 -12.61 10.20 -9.98
N HIS A 182 -11.73 10.05 -10.96
CA HIS A 182 -10.52 10.84 -11.09
C HIS A 182 -10.80 12.24 -11.68
N ALA A 183 -9.87 13.17 -11.46
CA ALA A 183 -9.95 14.47 -12.12
C ALA A 183 -9.71 14.31 -13.63
N LEU A 184 -10.53 14.98 -14.42
CA LEU A 184 -10.41 14.96 -15.88
C LEU A 184 -9.57 16.16 -16.33
N THR A 185 -8.52 15.91 -17.11
CA THR A 185 -7.62 16.96 -17.63
C THR A 185 -8.02 17.47 -19.00
N PHE A 186 -9.04 16.87 -19.62
CA PHE A 186 -9.51 17.19 -20.98
C PHE A 186 -8.40 17.12 -22.06
N GLY A 187 -7.30 16.41 -21.80
CA GLY A 187 -6.16 16.32 -22.72
C GLY A 187 -5.32 17.60 -22.80
N ILE A 188 -5.52 18.55 -21.89
CA ILE A 188 -4.74 19.78 -21.84
C ILE A 188 -3.32 19.44 -21.34
N LYS A 189 -2.33 19.67 -22.20
CA LYS A 189 -0.92 19.45 -21.90
C LYS A 189 -0.46 20.41 -20.79
N GLY A 190 0.33 19.93 -19.83
CA GLY A 190 0.83 20.74 -18.72
C GLY A 190 -0.02 20.65 -17.44
N VAL A 191 -1.27 20.15 -17.51
CA VAL A 191 -2.14 20.09 -16.33
C VAL A 191 -1.62 19.08 -15.30
N ASN A 192 -1.15 17.90 -15.73
CA ASN A 192 -0.62 16.90 -14.80
C ASN A 192 0.75 17.30 -14.23
N GLU A 193 1.51 18.10 -14.98
CA GLU A 193 2.87 18.51 -14.65
C GLU A 193 2.92 19.74 -13.73
N HIS A 194 1.96 20.65 -13.88
CA HIS A 194 1.95 21.94 -13.19
C HIS A 194 0.82 22.04 -12.16
N ALA A 195 -0.40 21.65 -12.53
CA ALA A 195 -1.56 21.84 -11.68
C ALA A 195 -1.59 20.84 -10.51
N THR A 196 -2.16 21.27 -9.40
CA THR A 196 -2.45 20.40 -8.25
C THR A 196 -3.95 20.23 -8.12
N PHE A 197 -4.45 19.01 -8.30
CA PHE A 197 -5.88 18.73 -8.12
C PHE A 197 -6.29 18.88 -6.66
N LEU A 198 -7.58 19.11 -6.38
CA LEU A 198 -8.10 19.22 -5.00
C LEU A 198 -9.14 18.12 -4.74
N ARG A 199 -8.67 16.90 -4.45
CA ARG A 199 -9.54 15.73 -4.17
C ARG A 199 -9.24 15.02 -2.86
N GLU A 200 -8.03 15.20 -2.34
CA GLU A 200 -7.48 14.46 -1.21
C GLU A 200 -6.91 15.41 -0.17
N VAL A 201 -6.72 14.92 1.05
CA VAL A 201 -6.08 15.72 2.11
C VAL A 201 -4.64 16.09 1.75
N HIS A 202 -3.88 15.14 1.18
CA HIS A 202 -2.49 15.40 0.76
C HIS A 202 -2.41 16.44 -0.36
N HIS A 203 -3.41 16.49 -1.24
CA HIS A 203 -3.51 17.54 -2.25
C HIS A 203 -3.67 18.93 -1.62
N ALA A 204 -4.54 19.06 -0.62
CA ALA A 204 -4.74 20.32 0.09
C ALA A 204 -3.48 20.75 0.86
N GLN A 205 -2.74 19.79 1.42
CA GLN A 205 -1.43 20.02 2.05
C GLN A 205 -0.41 20.54 1.03
N GLU A 206 -0.34 19.93 -0.16
CA GLU A 206 0.59 20.34 -1.20
C GLU A 206 0.28 21.74 -1.73
N ILE A 207 -1.00 22.08 -1.94
CA ILE A 207 -1.41 23.43 -2.32
C ILE A 207 -0.99 24.45 -1.26
N ARG A 208 -1.28 24.18 0.01
CA ARG A 208 -0.89 25.07 1.13
C ARG A 208 0.62 25.24 1.19
N ARG A 209 1.37 24.15 1.03
CA ARG A 209 2.84 24.14 1.05
C ARG A 209 3.41 24.97 -0.10
N LYS A 210 2.94 24.77 -1.33
CA LYS A 210 3.33 25.56 -2.51
C LYS A 210 3.02 27.04 -2.33
N LEU A 211 1.83 27.38 -1.85
CA LEU A 211 1.42 28.76 -1.59
C LEU A 211 2.36 29.45 -0.58
N LEU A 212 2.56 28.83 0.58
CA LEU A 212 3.44 29.40 1.62
C LEU A 212 4.89 29.48 1.14
N LEU A 213 5.39 28.46 0.45
CA LEU A 213 6.73 28.47 -0.11
C LEU A 213 6.91 29.63 -1.10
N ASN A 214 5.96 29.84 -2.01
CA ASN A 214 6.02 30.94 -2.98
C ASN A 214 6.01 32.30 -2.28
N LEU A 215 5.18 32.48 -1.25
CA LEU A 215 5.14 33.71 -0.46
C LEU A 215 6.45 33.96 0.29
N MET A 216 7.05 32.94 0.88
CA MET A 216 8.33 33.12 1.57
C MET A 216 9.48 33.40 0.59
N LEU A 217 9.47 32.76 -0.59
CA LEU A 217 10.49 32.98 -1.62
C LEU A 217 10.39 34.36 -2.27
N SER A 218 9.21 34.98 -2.34
CA SER A 218 9.08 36.34 -2.88
C SER A 218 9.78 37.39 -2.03
N ASP A 219 9.95 37.13 -0.74
CA ASP A 219 10.60 38.05 0.20
C ASP A 219 12.13 37.90 0.22
N VAL A 220 12.67 36.86 -0.43
CA VAL A 220 14.12 36.60 -0.45
C VAL A 220 14.80 37.48 -1.51
N PRO A 221 15.75 38.36 -1.12
CA PRO A 221 16.45 39.21 -2.07
C PRO A 221 17.30 38.38 -3.04
N GLY A 222 17.31 38.76 -4.32
CA GLY A 222 18.09 38.09 -5.37
C GLY A 222 17.37 36.95 -6.09
N ILE A 223 16.17 36.53 -5.63
CA ILE A 223 15.30 35.62 -6.38
C ILE A 223 14.53 36.43 -7.43
N CYS A 224 15.23 36.97 -8.43
CA CYS A 224 14.60 37.68 -9.54
C CYS A 224 14.36 36.76 -10.74
N CYS A 225 13.09 36.65 -11.13
CA CYS A 225 12.56 36.38 -12.47
C CYS A 225 12.84 35.05 -13.22
N PHE A 226 13.80 34.19 -12.86
CA PHE A 226 14.02 32.97 -13.67
C PHE A 226 12.96 31.87 -13.52
N ARG A 227 12.14 31.93 -12.45
CA ARG A 227 11.11 30.91 -12.15
C ARG A 227 9.68 31.45 -12.13
N TYR A 228 9.50 32.75 -12.34
CA TYR A 228 8.18 33.41 -12.32
C TYR A 228 7.29 33.05 -13.52
N ASN A 229 7.85 32.51 -14.61
CA ASN A 229 7.06 31.99 -15.74
C ASN A 229 6.21 30.75 -15.40
N VAL A 230 6.43 30.10 -14.25
CA VAL A 230 5.57 29.02 -13.76
C VAL A 230 4.42 29.56 -12.88
N MET A 231 4.57 30.77 -12.32
CA MET A 231 3.66 31.29 -11.30
C MET A 231 2.44 32.02 -11.88
N ILE A 232 2.58 32.72 -13.02
CA ILE A 232 1.47 33.46 -13.64
C ILE A 232 0.55 32.55 -14.47
N THR A 233 1.07 31.46 -15.01
CA THR A 233 0.31 30.45 -15.75
C THR A 233 -0.64 29.64 -14.84
N GLU A 234 -0.29 29.44 -13.57
CA GLU A 234 -1.15 28.73 -12.60
C GLU A 234 -2.35 29.57 -12.14
N LEU A 235 -2.22 30.91 -12.03
CA LEU A 235 -3.34 31.78 -11.64
C LEU A 235 -4.31 32.11 -12.78
N HIS A 236 -3.86 32.05 -14.04
CA HIS A 236 -4.72 32.28 -15.20
C HIS A 236 -5.66 31.10 -15.51
N LEU A 237 -5.50 29.95 -14.87
CA LEU A 237 -6.38 28.77 -15.03
C LEU A 237 -7.55 28.75 -14.03
N LEU A 238 -7.69 29.78 -13.19
CA LEU A 238 -8.81 29.95 -12.26
C LEU A 238 -9.87 30.97 -12.74
N TYR A 239 -9.83 31.38 -14.01
CA TYR A 239 -10.89 32.14 -14.68
C TYR A 239 -11.24 31.53 -16.05
#